data_AF-A0A2U3QXY1-F1
#
_entry.id   AF-A0A2U3QXY1-F1
#
_cell.length_a   1.000
_cell.length_b   1.000
_cell.length_c   1.000
_cell.angle_alpha   90.00
_cell.angle_beta   90.00
_cell.angle_gamma   90.00
#
_symmetry.space_group_name_H-M   'P 1'
#
loop_
_entity.id
_entity.type
_entity.pdbx_description
1 polymer ?
#
loop_
_entity_poly.entity_id
_entity_poly.type
_entity_poly.pdbx_seq_one_letter_code
_entity_poly.pdbx_strand_id
1 'polypeptide(L)'
;MVDKQIYQVICTDFSNGKKHDFRLFKESKIFIHSKVEAITDTGYQGIQKIHNNSELPKKKSKKNPLTKNDKKNNRRLAGERVVNENVIGILKRLQNYC
;
A
#
# COMPACT_ATOMS: atom_id res chain seq x y z
N MET A 1 -3.70 -7.71 -0.75
CA MET A 1 -3.70 -6.93 -2.00
C MET A 1 -5.12 -6.82 -2.53
N VAL A 2 -5.44 -5.68 -3.16
CA VAL A 2 -6.75 -5.42 -3.74
C VAL A 2 -6.55 -5.03 -5.20
N ASP A 3 -7.33 -5.62 -6.09
CA ASP A 3 -7.46 -5.17 -7.47
C ASP A 3 -8.40 -3.98 -7.53
N LYS A 4 -7.89 -2.85 -8.00
CA LYS A 4 -8.65 -1.59 -8.10
C LYS A 4 -9.66 -1.60 -9.24
N GLN A 5 -9.41 -2.32 -10.33
CA GLN A 5 -10.29 -2.30 -11.50
C GLN A 5 -11.60 -3.04 -11.22
N ILE A 6 -11.51 -4.18 -10.56
CA ILE A 6 -12.65 -5.06 -10.26
C ILE A 6 -13.09 -4.99 -8.79
N TYR A 7 -12.44 -4.16 -7.97
CA TYR A 7 -12.73 -4.00 -6.53
C TYR A 7 -12.66 -5.31 -5.73
N GLN A 8 -11.80 -6.25 -6.15
CA GLN A 8 -11.67 -7.56 -5.52
C GLN A 8 -10.46 -7.64 -4.61
N VAL A 9 -10.62 -8.33 -3.49
CA VAL A 9 -9.51 -8.70 -2.61
C VAL A 9 -8.81 -9.91 -3.22
N ILE A 10 -7.58 -9.74 -3.67
CA ILE A 10 -6.79 -10.82 -4.29
C ILE A 10 -6.25 -11.77 -3.20
N CYS A 11 -5.72 -11.18 -2.13
CA CYS A 11 -5.13 -11.92 -1.03
C CYS A 11 -5.08 -11.07 0.24
N THR A 12 -5.11 -11.74 1.40
CA THR A 12 -4.93 -11.12 2.71
C THR A 12 -3.95 -11.96 3.50
N ASP A 13 -3.19 -11.31 4.36
CA ASP A 13 -2.30 -11.96 5.31
C ASP A 13 -2.36 -11.18 6.61
N PHE A 14 -2.29 -11.90 7.72
CA PHE A 14 -2.48 -11.36 9.06
C PHE A 14 -1.36 -11.84 9.97
N SER A 15 -0.98 -11.01 10.93
CA SER A 15 -0.02 -11.41 11.95
C SER A 15 -0.49 -10.99 13.33
N ASN A 16 -0.29 -11.86 14.31
CA ASN A 16 -0.55 -11.54 15.71
C ASN A 16 0.52 -10.60 16.25
N GLY A 17 0.11 -9.54 16.95
CA GLY A 17 1.01 -8.58 17.60
C GLY A 17 1.49 -7.43 16.70
N LYS A 18 2.52 -6.72 17.16
CA LYS A 18 3.04 -5.48 16.54
C LYS A 18 4.05 -5.78 15.42
N LYS A 19 3.59 -6.38 14.32
CA LYS A 19 4.41 -6.54 13.11
C LYS A 19 4.08 -5.41 12.14
N HIS A 20 5.10 -4.86 11.49
CA HIS A 20 4.90 -3.84 10.47
C HIS A 20 4.46 -4.48 9.15
N ASP A 21 3.46 -3.90 8.49
CA ASP A 21 2.86 -4.43 7.26
C ASP A 21 3.89 -4.73 6.16
N PHE A 22 4.88 -3.85 5.98
CA PHE A 22 5.93 -4.10 4.98
C PHE A 22 6.83 -5.30 5.31
N ARG A 23 7.00 -5.63 6.60
CA ARG A 23 7.71 -6.85 7.00
C ARG A 23 6.85 -8.07 6.72
N LEU A 24 5.55 -8.01 7.02
CA LEU A 24 4.61 -9.07 6.69
C LEU A 24 4.59 -9.34 5.18
N PHE A 25 4.54 -8.29 4.36
CA PHE A 25 4.61 -8.39 2.89
C PHE A 25 5.90 -9.07 2.38
N LYS A 26 7.06 -8.76 2.98
CA LYS A 26 8.32 -9.43 2.58
C LYS A 26 8.32 -10.91 2.92
N GLU A 27 7.76 -11.25 4.08
CA GLU A 27 7.72 -12.62 4.58
C GLU A 27 6.65 -13.48 3.87
N SER A 28 5.58 -12.86 3.38
CA SER A 28 4.53 -13.56 2.63
C SER A 28 4.97 -14.05 1.25
N LYS A 29 6.12 -13.55 0.75
CA LYS A 29 6.73 -13.93 -0.55
C LYS A 29 5.76 -13.83 -1.74
N ILE A 30 4.79 -12.93 -1.65
CA ILE A 30 3.81 -12.72 -2.71
C ILE A 30 4.53 -12.16 -3.93
N PHE A 31 4.35 -12.83 -5.07
CA PHE A 31 4.88 -12.38 -6.35
C PHE A 31 3.87 -11.46 -7.03
N ILE A 32 4.28 -10.21 -7.27
CA ILE A 32 3.52 -9.26 -8.08
C ILE A 32 4.18 -9.21 -9.45
N HIS A 33 3.42 -9.48 -10.51
CA HIS A 33 3.94 -9.43 -11.87
C HIS A 33 4.50 -8.02 -12.18
N SER A 34 5.68 -7.96 -12.81
CA SER A 34 6.43 -6.70 -13.02
C SER A 34 5.68 -5.62 -13.80
N LYS A 35 4.75 -6.03 -14.67
CA LYS A 35 3.88 -5.12 -15.45
C LYS A 35 2.72 -4.53 -14.65
N VAL A 36 2.34 -5.13 -13.52
CA VAL A 36 1.25 -4.62 -12.68
C VAL A 36 1.77 -3.42 -11.90
N GLU A 37 1.02 -2.33 -11.89
CA GLU A 37 1.36 -1.15 -11.08
C GLU A 37 0.91 -1.38 -9.63
N ALA A 38 1.81 -1.16 -8.68
CA ALA A 38 1.52 -1.30 -7.26
C ALA A 38 1.48 0.06 -6.56
N ILE A 39 0.31 0.45 -6.06
CA ILE A 39 0.15 1.67 -5.26
C ILE A 39 0.25 1.30 -3.79
N THR A 40 1.16 1.94 -3.06
CA THR A 40 1.44 1.62 -1.66
C THR A 40 1.55 2.85 -0.77
N ASP A 41 1.46 2.64 0.55
CA ASP A 41 1.63 3.69 1.54
C ASP A 41 3.09 4.05 1.78
N THR A 42 3.33 5.19 2.40
CA THR A 42 4.70 5.64 2.75
C THR A 42 5.44 4.69 3.68
N GLY A 43 4.74 3.79 4.40
CA GLY A 43 5.34 2.72 5.20
C GLY A 43 6.04 1.64 4.37
N TYR A 44 5.75 1.53 3.08
CA TYR A 44 6.39 0.59 2.15
C TYR A 44 7.65 1.17 1.50
N GLN A 45 8.30 2.14 2.17
CA GLN A 45 9.49 2.79 1.64
C GLN A 45 10.58 1.75 1.30
N GLY A 46 11.01 1.75 0.03
CA GLY A 46 11.97 0.78 -0.51
C GLY A 46 11.35 -0.42 -1.23
N ILE A 47 10.02 -0.49 -1.37
CA ILE A 47 9.34 -1.54 -2.14
C ILE A 47 9.77 -1.58 -3.61
N GLN A 48 10.21 -0.45 -4.16
CA GLN A 48 10.79 -0.38 -5.50
C GLN A 48 11.97 -1.33 -5.71
N LYS A 49 12.68 -1.75 -4.66
CA LYS A 49 13.74 -2.78 -4.77
C LYS A 49 13.22 -4.20 -4.97
N ILE A 50 11.96 -4.44 -4.59
CA ILE A 50 11.26 -5.72 -4.70
C ILE A 50 10.41 -5.73 -5.98
N HIS A 51 9.76 -4.61 -6.28
CA HIS A 51 8.90 -4.43 -7.44
C HIS A 51 9.06 -3.00 -7.98
N ASN A 52 9.72 -2.86 -9.13
CA ASN A 52 10.10 -1.56 -9.70
C ASN A 52 8.88 -0.70 -10.07
N ASN A 53 7.78 -1.31 -10.52
CA ASN A 53 6.59 -0.60 -11.00
C ASN A 53 5.64 -0.23 -9.84
N SER A 54 6.23 0.33 -8.77
CA SER A 54 5.51 0.72 -7.54
C SER A 54 5.47 2.23 -7.37
N GLU A 55 4.26 2.77 -7.20
CA GLU A 55 4.01 4.17 -6.85
C GLU A 55 3.85 4.35 -5.33
N LEU A 56 4.54 5.35 -4.78
CA LEU A 56 4.45 5.74 -3.38
C LEU A 56 4.27 7.26 -3.26
N PRO A 57 3.50 7.73 -2.25
CA PRO A 57 3.46 9.14 -1.93
C PRO A 57 4.86 9.64 -1.55
N LYS A 58 5.22 10.81 -2.07
CA LYS A 58 6.50 11.43 -1.71
C LYS A 58 6.45 11.91 -0.26
N LYS A 59 7.39 11.45 0.54
CA LYS A 59 7.53 11.87 1.94
C LYS A 59 8.20 13.24 2.00
N LYS A 60 7.61 14.17 2.78
CA LYS A 60 8.24 15.46 3.11
C LYS A 60 9.45 15.22 4.03
N SER A 61 10.56 15.90 3.78
CA SER A 61 11.69 15.95 4.72
C SER A 61 12.14 17.40 4.94
N LYS A 62 12.94 17.65 6.00
CA LYS A 62 13.45 18.99 6.31
C LYS A 62 14.28 19.59 5.15
N LYS A 63 15.09 18.76 4.50
CA LYS A 63 15.97 19.16 3.39
C LYS A 63 15.25 19.14 2.02
N ASN A 64 14.24 18.29 1.88
CA ASN A 64 13.47 18.15 0.63
C ASN A 64 11.98 18.40 0.89
N PRO A 65 11.52 19.66 0.82
CA PRO A 65 10.11 19.99 0.91
C PRO A 65 9.34 19.50 -0.32
N LEU A 66 8.01 19.33 -0.18
CA LEU A 66 7.14 18.92 -1.27
C LEU A 66 6.87 20.09 -2.21
N THR A 67 7.12 19.89 -3.50
CA THR A 67 6.74 20.83 -4.55
C THR A 67 5.21 20.84 -4.75
N LYS A 68 4.68 21.82 -5.48
CA LYS A 68 3.24 21.84 -5.83
C LYS A 68 2.83 20.58 -6.60
N ASN A 69 3.69 20.09 -7.50
CA ASN A 69 3.43 18.87 -8.26
C ASN A 69 3.42 17.62 -7.36
N ASP A 70 4.38 17.53 -6.43
CA ASP A 70 4.41 16.42 -5.46
C ASP A 70 3.12 16.36 -4.63
N LYS A 71 2.61 17.52 -4.20
CA LYS A 71 1.34 17.59 -3.46
C LYS A 71 0.15 17.15 -4.31
N LYS A 72 0.11 17.53 -5.59
CA LYS A 72 -0.94 17.11 -6.53
C LYS A 72 -0.92 15.59 -6.73
N ASN A 73 0.26 15.02 -6.95
CA ASN A 73 0.42 13.57 -7.10
C ASN A 73 0.09 12.81 -5.82
N ASN A 74 0.55 13.28 -4.66
CA ASN A 74 0.18 12.69 -3.38
C ASN A 74 -1.34 12.72 -3.12
N ARG A 75 -2.04 13.78 -3.59
CA ARG A 75 -3.50 13.87 -3.50
C ARG A 75 -4.18 12.86 -4.43
N ARG A 76 -3.70 12.69 -5.68
CA ARG A 76 -4.17 11.63 -6.58
C ARG A 76 -4.03 10.26 -5.91
N LEU A 77 -2.83 9.93 -5.45
CA LEU A 77 -2.52 8.69 -4.76
C LEU A 77 -3.35 8.46 -3.49
N ALA A 78 -3.70 9.51 -2.75
CA ALA A 78 -4.60 9.39 -1.61
C ALA A 78 -6.02 9.00 -2.05
N GLY A 79 -6.56 9.61 -3.10
CA GLY A 79 -7.87 9.25 -3.65
C GLY A 79 -7.93 7.80 -4.15
N GLU A 80 -6.85 7.31 -4.76
CA GLU A 80 -6.77 5.93 -5.24
C GLU A 80 -6.73 4.90 -4.10
N ARG A 81 -6.18 5.27 -2.94
CA ARG A 81 -6.06 4.39 -1.78
C ARG A 81 -7.33 4.26 -0.93
N VAL A 82 -8.34 5.09 -1.15
CA VAL A 82 -9.61 5.04 -0.39
C VAL A 82 -10.25 3.64 -0.45
N VAL A 83 -10.17 2.97 -1.59
CA VAL A 83 -10.69 1.60 -1.76
C VAL A 83 -9.95 0.63 -0.83
N ASN A 84 -8.63 0.73 -0.75
CA ASN A 84 -7.82 -0.12 0.14
C ASN A 84 -8.16 0.14 1.60
N GLU A 85 -8.34 1.40 2.00
CA GLU A 85 -8.71 1.76 3.38
C GLU A 85 -10.07 1.15 3.77
N ASN A 86 -11.06 1.23 2.88
CA ASN A 86 -12.37 0.63 3.08
C ASN A 86 -12.29 -0.90 3.25
N VAL A 87 -11.55 -1.57 2.36
CA VAL A 87 -11.35 -3.03 2.42
C VAL A 87 -10.65 -3.43 3.72
N ILE A 88 -9.56 -2.75 4.09
CA ILE A 88 -8.82 -3.02 5.33
C ILE A 88 -9.73 -2.83 6.55
N GLY A 89 -10.57 -1.79 6.55
CA GLY A 89 -11.54 -1.54 7.63
C GLY A 89 -12.60 -2.64 7.76
N ILE A 90 -13.04 -3.24 6.66
CA ILE A 90 -13.95 -4.40 6.67
C ILE A 90 -13.23 -5.63 7.21
N LEU A 91 -12.03 -5.94 6.70
CA LEU A 91 -11.24 -7.10 7.11
C LEU A 91 -10.91 -7.08 8.61
N LYS A 92 -10.52 -5.92 9.15
CA LYS A 92 -10.26 -5.74 10.59
C LYS A 92 -11.51 -5.97 11.45
N ARG A 93 -12.69 -5.56 10.97
CA ARG A 93 -13.94 -5.83 11.68
C ARG A 93 -14.24 -7.32 11.70
N LEU A 94 -14.16 -7.98 10.55
CA LEU A 94 -14.41 -9.43 10.44
C LEU A 94 -13.46 -10.25 11.31
N GLN A 95 -12.19 -9.87 11.39
CA GLN A 95 -11.21 -10.54 12.24
C GLN A 95 -11.58 -10.51 13.74
N ASN A 96 -12.32 -9.50 14.20
CA ASN A 96 -12.76 -9.43 15.61
C ASN A 96 -13.98 -10.32 15.91
N TYR A 97 -14.61 -10.89 14.89
CA TYR A 97 -15.77 -11.78 15.03
C TYR A 97 -15.41 -13.27 14.90
N CYS A 98 -14.13 -13.60 14.70
CA CYS A 98 -13.61 -14.97 14.61
C CYS A 98 -12.52 -15.18 15.66
#